data_AF-A0A7X8KVL1-F1
#
_entry.id   AF-A0A7X8KVL1-F1
#
_cell.length_a   1.000
_cell.length_b   1.000
_cell.length_c   1.000
_cell.angle_alpha   90.00
_cell.angle_beta   90.00
_cell.angle_gamma   90.00
#
_symmetry.space_group_name_H-M   'P 1'
#
loop_
_entity.id
_entity.type
_entity.pdbx_description
1 polymer ?
#
loop_
_entity_poly.entity_id
_entity_poly.type
_entity_poly.pdbx_seq_one_letter_code
_entity_poly.pdbx_strand_id
1 'polypeptide(L)'
;MLKVRVNNELINGKLRFKVRLDFRAEEKSGRFLFGGKSSEAMAEAVREQQASLLKNVPIQGITFEEFDTSMDIYLVNEGDQRRKKEVAYAPLIVTFVADNIEDVFPLIFRPEFKKIEVLGPENINIDGLELERMLYSIFRKYREQMARLDDFA
;
A
#
# COMPACT_ATOMS: atom_id res chain seq x y z
N MET A 1 -7.25 -0.90 -22.37
CA MET A 1 -6.52 -2.07 -21.84
C MET A 1 -5.08 -1.77 -22.16
N LEU A 2 -4.27 -1.58 -21.13
CA LEU A 2 -2.92 -1.05 -21.29
C LEU A 2 -2.12 -1.92 -22.25
N LYS A 3 -1.55 -1.31 -23.29
CA LYS A 3 -0.73 -2.03 -24.27
C LYS A 3 0.73 -1.91 -23.89
N VAL A 4 1.38 -3.05 -23.71
CA VAL A 4 2.81 -3.12 -23.43
C VAL A 4 3.53 -3.47 -24.71
N ARG A 5 4.67 -2.81 -24.97
CA ARG A 5 5.53 -3.17 -26.10
C ARG A 5 6.57 -4.18 -25.61
N VAL A 6 6.48 -5.41 -26.12
CA VAL A 6 7.48 -6.46 -25.92
C VAL A 6 7.99 -6.90 -27.29
N ASN A 7 9.30 -6.89 -27.51
CA ASN A 7 9.91 -7.29 -28.79
C ASN A 7 9.29 -6.62 -30.04
N ASN A 8 8.98 -5.32 -29.94
CA ASN A 8 8.35 -4.51 -30.99
C ASN A 8 6.87 -4.83 -31.32
N GLU A 9 6.24 -5.76 -30.60
CA GLU A 9 4.81 -6.04 -30.69
C GLU A 9 4.04 -5.39 -29.53
N LEU A 10 2.84 -4.87 -29.81
CA LEU A 10 1.93 -4.35 -28.79
C LEU A 10 1.04 -5.51 -28.31
N ILE A 11 1.33 -6.01 -27.11
CA ILE A 11 0.54 -7.05 -26.46
C ILE A 11 -0.25 -6.44 -25.29
N ASN A 12 -1.37 -7.06 -24.93
CA ASN A 12 -1.99 -6.79 -23.63
C ASN A 12 -0.99 -7.30 -22.58
N GLY A 13 -0.31 -6.37 -21.91
CA GLY A 13 0.72 -6.72 -20.94
C GLY A 13 0.27 -6.36 -19.54
N LYS A 14 0.68 -7.19 -18.59
CA LYS A 14 0.44 -6.93 -17.17
C LYS A 14 1.55 -6.04 -16.62
N LEU A 15 1.22 -5.26 -15.60
CA LEU A 15 2.16 -4.38 -14.92
C LEU A 15 2.61 -5.02 -13.62
N ARG A 16 3.93 -5.12 -13.41
CA ARG A 16 4.50 -5.69 -12.21
C ARG A 16 4.98 -4.58 -11.29
N PHE A 17 4.55 -4.63 -10.03
CA PHE A 17 4.83 -3.61 -9.04
C PHE A 17 5.43 -4.22 -7.77
N LYS A 18 6.16 -3.37 -7.04
CA LYS A 18 6.57 -3.59 -5.66
C LYS A 18 6.06 -2.43 -4.82
N VAL A 19 5.28 -2.72 -3.77
CA VAL A 19 4.75 -1.72 -2.85
C VAL A 19 5.30 -1.93 -1.44
N ARG A 20 5.57 -0.85 -0.72
CA ARG A 20 5.86 -0.85 0.71
C ARG A 20 4.67 -0.27 1.47
N LEU A 21 4.17 -1.05 2.42
CA LEU A 21 3.14 -0.68 3.39
C LEU A 21 3.75 -0.73 4.80
N ASP A 22 3.63 0.33 5.58
CA ASP A 22 4.14 0.36 6.95
C ASP A 22 2.98 0.38 7.95
N PHE A 23 2.83 -0.72 8.68
CA PHE A 23 1.75 -0.90 9.65
C PHE A 23 2.12 -0.27 11.00
N ARG A 24 1.24 0.61 11.48
CA ARG A 24 1.46 1.45 12.65
C ARG A 24 0.88 0.83 13.92
N ALA A 25 1.60 0.91 15.03
CA ALA A 25 1.03 0.73 16.36
C ALA A 25 1.61 1.70 17.38
N GLU A 26 0.80 2.04 18.38
CA GLU A 26 1.16 2.93 19.47
C GLU A 26 0.91 2.22 20.79
N GLU A 27 1.72 2.49 21.80
CA GLU A 27 1.35 2.13 23.17
C GLU A 27 0.11 2.93 23.61
N LYS A 28 -0.93 2.21 24.03
CA LYS A 28 -2.07 2.83 24.69
C LYS A 28 -1.58 3.35 26.04
N SER A 29 -1.42 4.66 26.15
CA SER A 29 -1.18 5.35 27.41
C SER A 29 -2.30 5.01 28.40
N GLY A 30 -2.05 4.08 29.33
CA GLY A 30 -3.03 3.73 30.36
C GLY A 30 -2.95 2.33 30.98
N ARG A 31 -2.13 1.39 30.50
CA ARG A 31 -2.00 0.07 31.14
C ARG A 31 -0.53 -0.37 31.31
N PHE A 32 0.11 0.20 32.33
CA PHE A 32 1.26 -0.43 33.00
C PHE A 32 0.78 -1.64 33.82
N LEU A 33 0.36 -2.71 33.14
CA LEU A 33 0.24 -4.05 33.72
C LEU A 33 1.32 -4.90 33.06
N PHE A 34 2.32 -5.28 33.87
CA PHE A 34 3.39 -6.21 33.55
C PHE A 34 2.87 -7.37 32.68
N GLY A 35 3.23 -7.37 31.38
CA GLY A 35 2.85 -8.41 30.41
C GLY A 35 2.19 -7.94 29.11
N GLY A 36 1.97 -6.64 28.89
CA GLY A 36 1.48 -6.09 27.61
C GLY A 36 2.51 -6.20 26.48
N LYS A 37 2.08 -6.51 25.26
CA LYS A 37 2.92 -6.49 24.05
C LYS A 37 3.45 -5.06 23.83
N SER A 38 4.75 -4.91 23.53
CA SER A 38 5.35 -3.62 23.18
C SER A 38 4.72 -3.03 21.91
N SER A 39 4.91 -1.74 21.64
CA SER A 39 4.44 -1.09 20.40
C SER A 39 4.88 -1.83 19.15
N GLU A 40 6.11 -2.36 19.13
CA GLU A 40 6.72 -3.15 18.07
C GLU A 40 5.97 -4.46 17.87
N ALA A 41 5.75 -5.23 18.94
CA ALA A 41 5.01 -6.49 18.88
C ALA A 41 3.55 -6.29 18.47
N MET A 42 2.96 -5.13 18.75
CA MET A 42 1.63 -4.76 18.25
C MET A 42 1.66 -4.41 16.76
N ALA A 43 2.63 -3.60 16.31
CA ALA A 43 2.80 -3.26 14.89
C ALA A 43 3.04 -4.51 14.06
N GLU A 44 3.85 -5.43 14.58
CA GLU A 44 4.10 -6.73 13.98
C GLU A 44 2.82 -7.55 13.82
N ALA A 45 2.02 -7.67 14.89
CA ALA A 45 0.77 -8.41 14.84
C ALA A 45 -0.22 -7.81 13.81
N VAL A 46 -0.27 -6.47 13.69
CA VAL A 46 -1.07 -5.79 12.67
C VAL A 46 -0.54 -6.13 11.26
N ARG A 47 0.78 -6.06 11.05
CA ARG A 47 1.42 -6.46 9.79
C ARG A 47 1.07 -7.89 9.40
N GLU A 48 1.19 -8.84 10.32
CA GLU A 48 0.90 -10.25 10.07
C GLU A 48 -0.57 -10.49 9.72
N GLN A 49 -1.49 -9.86 10.46
CA GLN A 49 -2.92 -9.93 10.17
C GLN A 49 -3.22 -9.38 8.78
N GLN A 50 -2.67 -8.22 8.42
CA GLN A 50 -2.90 -7.58 7.13
C GLN A 50 -2.26 -8.36 5.97
N ALA A 51 -1.06 -8.91 6.17
CA ALA A 51 -0.44 -9.82 5.20
C ALA A 51 -1.30 -11.07 4.98
N SER A 52 -1.88 -11.64 6.03
CA SER A 52 -2.80 -12.78 5.92
C SER A 52 -4.07 -12.41 5.14
N LEU A 53 -4.64 -11.23 5.39
CA LEU A 53 -5.79 -10.74 4.62
C LEU A 53 -5.46 -10.59 3.13
N LEU A 54 -4.33 -9.95 2.79
CA LEU A 54 -3.91 -9.78 1.40
C LEU A 54 -3.65 -11.11 0.68
N LYS A 55 -3.15 -12.12 1.40
CA LYS A 55 -2.93 -13.47 0.84
C LYS A 55 -4.23 -14.22 0.55
N ASN A 56 -5.28 -13.98 1.34
CA ASN A 56 -6.51 -14.79 1.30
C ASN A 56 -7.70 -14.07 0.66
N VAL A 57 -7.66 -12.73 0.57
CA VAL A 57 -8.75 -11.92 -0.01
C VAL A 57 -8.35 -11.49 -1.42
N PRO A 58 -9.06 -11.96 -2.46
CA PRO A 58 -8.75 -11.58 -3.83
C PRO A 58 -9.04 -10.10 -4.05
N ILE A 59 -8.10 -9.40 -4.69
CA ILE A 59 -8.33 -8.05 -5.23
C ILE A 59 -8.49 -8.20 -6.73
N GLN A 60 -9.60 -7.70 -7.26
CA GLN A 60 -9.89 -7.77 -8.69
C GLN A 60 -8.75 -7.11 -9.50
N GLY A 61 -8.29 -7.80 -10.53
CA GLY A 61 -7.22 -7.32 -11.41
C GLY A 61 -5.82 -7.37 -10.80
N ILE A 62 -5.64 -7.90 -9.58
CA ILE A 62 -4.33 -8.08 -8.94
C ILE A 62 -4.03 -9.56 -8.70
N THR A 63 -2.80 -9.96 -9.03
CA THR A 63 -2.20 -11.24 -8.67
C THR A 63 -1.00 -10.98 -7.76
N PHE A 64 -1.08 -11.35 -6.48
CA PHE A 64 0.05 -11.25 -5.55
C PHE A 64 1.09 -12.34 -5.85
N GLU A 65 2.37 -11.96 -5.85
CA GLU A 65 3.48 -12.88 -6.13
C GLU A 65 4.32 -13.15 -4.87
N GLU A 66 4.66 -12.10 -4.13
CA GLU A 66 5.59 -12.19 -2.99
C GLU A 66 5.18 -11.25 -1.85
N PHE A 67 5.40 -11.70 -0.62
CA PHE A 67 5.25 -10.92 0.60
C PHE A 67 6.55 -11.02 1.39
N ASP A 68 7.24 -9.90 1.55
CA ASP A 68 8.52 -9.79 2.21
C ASP A 68 8.39 -8.93 3.49
N THR A 69 8.87 -9.50 4.60
CA THR A 69 8.80 -8.93 5.95
C THR A 69 10.19 -8.86 6.57
N SER A 70 11.24 -8.84 5.74
CA SER A 70 12.65 -8.83 6.17
C SER A 70 13.12 -7.48 6.71
N MET A 71 12.38 -6.41 6.44
CA MET A 71 12.69 -5.09 6.99
C MET A 71 12.37 -5.03 8.48
N ASP A 72 13.32 -4.50 9.26
CA ASP A 72 13.16 -4.31 10.69
C ASP A 72 12.02 -3.34 11.03
N ILE A 73 11.35 -3.63 12.13
CA ILE A 73 10.39 -2.73 12.76
C ILE A 73 11.17 -1.52 13.29
N TYR A 74 10.64 -0.32 13.06
CA TYR A 74 11.31 0.92 13.47
C TYR A 74 10.38 1.82 14.27
N LEU A 75 10.99 2.63 15.15
CA LEU A 75 10.31 3.55 16.04
C LEU A 75 10.47 4.98 15.52
N VAL A 76 9.37 5.74 15.56
CA VAL A 76 9.36 7.17 15.23
C VAL A 76 8.80 7.93 16.43
N ASN A 77 9.50 8.99 16.81
CA ASN A 77 8.99 9.94 17.79
C ASN A 77 8.05 10.92 17.10
N GLU A 78 6.75 10.68 17.22
CA GLU A 78 5.70 11.56 16.73
C GLU A 78 5.19 12.44 17.88
N GLY A 79 5.08 13.75 17.66
CA GLY A 79 4.53 14.69 18.64
C GLY A 79 5.33 15.98 18.76
N ASP A 80 4.68 17.00 19.33
CA ASP A 80 5.30 18.30 19.61
C ASP A 80 6.25 18.20 20.81
N GLN A 81 7.15 19.17 20.99
CA GLN A 81 8.24 19.16 21.99
C GLN A 81 7.79 18.80 23.42
N ARG A 82 6.51 18.96 23.75
CA ARG A 82 5.91 18.71 25.07
C ARG A 82 5.37 17.29 25.27
N ARG A 83 5.10 16.52 24.22
CA ARG A 83 4.59 15.14 24.30
C ARG A 83 5.24 14.30 23.21
N LYS A 84 6.34 13.64 23.53
CA LYS A 84 6.94 12.62 22.67
C LYS A 84 6.08 11.37 22.74
N LYS A 85 5.57 10.92 21.61
CA LYS A 85 4.88 9.64 21.47
C LYS A 85 5.74 8.75 20.58
N GLU A 86 6.21 7.64 21.13
CA GLU A 86 6.94 6.65 20.36
C GLU A 86 5.94 5.76 19.61
N VAL A 87 6.12 5.65 18.30
CA VAL A 87 5.23 4.94 17.39
C VAL A 87 6.03 3.91 16.63
N ALA A 88 5.61 2.65 16.71
CA ALA A 88 6.22 1.56 15.97
C ALA A 88 5.59 1.41 14.59
N TYR A 89 6.45 1.11 13.61
CA TYR A 89 6.09 0.83 12.24
C TYR A 89 6.70 -0.50 11.80
N ALA A 90 5.85 -1.43 11.36
CA ALA A 90 6.23 -2.74 10.85
C ALA A 90 6.06 -2.78 9.31
N PRO A 91 7.15 -2.77 8.52
CA PRO A 91 7.07 -2.75 7.07
C PRO A 91 6.63 -4.09 6.47
N LEU A 92 5.84 -4.02 5.40
CA LEU A 92 5.51 -5.12 4.51
C LEU A 92 5.78 -4.70 3.07
N ILE A 93 6.61 -5.48 2.41
CA ILE A 93 6.88 -5.35 0.99
C ILE A 93 6.01 -6.36 0.25
N VAL A 94 5.28 -5.92 -0.77
CA VAL A 94 4.44 -6.80 -1.58
C VAL A 94 4.80 -6.63 -3.05
N THR A 95 5.15 -7.75 -3.70
CA THR A 95 5.31 -7.81 -5.16
C THR A 95 4.04 -8.38 -5.76
N PHE A 96 3.48 -7.72 -6.77
CA PHE A 96 2.25 -8.15 -7.42
C PHE A 96 2.19 -7.72 -8.87
N VAL A 97 1.31 -8.36 -9.61
CA VAL A 97 0.99 -8.06 -11.00
C VAL A 97 -0.42 -7.51 -11.07
N ALA A 98 -0.61 -6.41 -11.78
CA ALA A 98 -1.91 -5.82 -12.06
C ALA A 98 -2.25 -5.91 -13.55
N ASP A 99 -3.53 -6.16 -13.85
CA ASP A 99 -4.03 -6.22 -15.22
C ASP A 99 -4.15 -4.81 -15.83
N ASN A 100 -4.48 -3.78 -15.01
CA ASN A 100 -4.47 -2.37 -15.39
C ASN A 100 -3.86 -1.49 -14.29
N ILE A 101 -3.48 -0.25 -14.62
CA ILE A 101 -2.97 0.73 -13.62
C ILE A 101 -4.02 1.02 -12.54
N GLU A 102 -5.29 1.10 -12.92
CA GLU A 102 -6.37 1.44 -11.98
C GLU A 102 -6.60 0.39 -10.90
N ASP A 103 -6.27 -0.87 -11.19
CA ASP A 103 -6.42 -1.99 -10.25
C ASP A 103 -5.47 -1.84 -9.05
N VAL A 104 -4.42 -1.01 -9.17
CA VAL A 104 -3.44 -0.72 -8.11
C VAL A 104 -3.96 0.25 -7.05
N PHE A 105 -4.97 1.06 -7.38
CA PHE A 105 -5.50 2.12 -6.53
C PHE A 105 -5.91 1.66 -5.10
N PRO A 106 -6.56 0.49 -4.90
CA PRO A 106 -6.91 -0.01 -3.57
C PRO A 106 -5.71 -0.29 -2.65
N LEU A 107 -4.49 -0.45 -3.20
CA LEU A 107 -3.27 -0.62 -2.42
C LEU A 107 -2.60 0.72 -2.09
N ILE A 108 -2.48 1.63 -3.07
CA ILE A 108 -1.75 2.89 -2.89
C ILE A 108 -2.53 3.93 -2.09
N PHE A 109 -3.86 3.79 -2.02
CA PHE A 109 -4.71 4.68 -1.23
C PHE A 109 -4.91 4.24 0.22
N ARG A 110 -4.19 3.21 0.65
CA ARG A 110 -4.16 2.76 2.04
C ARG A 110 -3.36 3.74 2.90
N PRO A 111 -3.76 3.99 4.16
CA PRO A 111 -3.00 4.86 5.06
C PRO A 111 -1.59 4.31 5.35
N GLU A 112 -1.38 3.00 5.22
CA GLU A 112 -0.08 2.37 5.41
C GLU A 112 0.85 2.55 4.21
N PHE A 113 0.35 3.02 3.06
CA PHE A 113 1.16 3.17 1.85
C PHE A 113 2.34 4.12 2.05
N LYS A 114 3.54 3.68 1.67
CA LYS A 114 4.77 4.49 1.71
C LYS A 114 5.44 4.68 0.37
N LYS A 115 5.53 3.63 -0.44
CA LYS A 115 6.28 3.66 -1.70
C LYS A 115 5.73 2.64 -2.68
N ILE A 116 5.76 2.98 -3.97
CA ILE A 116 5.56 2.04 -5.07
C ILE A 116 6.75 2.11 -6.03
N GLU A 117 7.12 0.96 -6.59
CA GLU A 117 8.11 0.81 -7.65
C GLU A 117 7.49 0.00 -8.79
N VAL A 118 7.75 0.41 -10.03
CA VAL A 118 7.39 -0.37 -11.22
C VAL A 118 8.55 -1.31 -11.52
N LEU A 119 8.31 -2.62 -11.45
CA LEU A 119 9.32 -3.65 -11.76
C LEU A 119 9.32 -4.04 -13.23
N GLY A 120 8.19 -3.82 -13.92
CA GLY A 120 8.08 -4.12 -15.33
C GLY A 120 6.68 -3.81 -15.85
N PRO A 121 6.54 -3.65 -17.16
CA PRO A 121 7.60 -3.68 -18.19
C PRO A 121 8.51 -2.44 -18.12
N GLU A 122 9.66 -2.50 -18.79
CA GLU A 122 10.61 -1.38 -18.88
C GLU A 122 10.01 -0.16 -19.60
N ASN A 123 9.13 -0.41 -20.58
CA ASN A 123 8.44 0.63 -21.33
C ASN A 123 6.92 0.41 -21.29
N ILE A 124 6.19 1.48 -20.97
CA ILE A 124 4.73 1.53 -20.98
C ILE A 124 4.30 2.53 -22.05
N ASN A 125 3.43 2.10 -22.98
CA ASN A 125 2.82 3.00 -23.96
C ASN A 125 1.36 3.22 -23.59
N ILE A 126 0.96 4.47 -23.42
CA ILE A 126 -0.43 4.86 -23.10
C ILE A 126 -0.88 5.83 -24.19
N ASP A 127 -2.02 5.55 -24.82
CA ASP A 127 -2.62 6.49 -25.77
C ASP A 127 -3.38 7.62 -25.05
N GLY A 128 -3.71 8.70 -25.76
CA GLY A 128 -4.34 9.87 -25.15
C GLY A 128 -5.68 9.58 -24.47
N LEU A 129 -6.51 8.72 -25.07
CA LEU A 129 -7.82 8.36 -24.51
C LEU A 129 -7.67 7.50 -23.25
N GLU A 130 -6.71 6.57 -23.24
CA GLU A 130 -6.38 5.79 -22.06
C GLU A 130 -5.84 6.66 -20.93
N LEU A 131 -4.99 7.64 -21.25
CA LEU A 131 -4.49 8.61 -20.27
C LEU A 131 -5.61 9.45 -19.68
N GLU A 132 -6.52 9.98 -20.50
CA GLU A 132 -7.68 10.75 -20.04
C GLU A 132 -8.57 9.94 -19.10
N ARG A 133 -8.88 8.69 -19.45
CA ARG A 133 -9.67 7.79 -18.61
C ARG A 133 -8.99 7.51 -17.27
N MET A 134 -7.68 7.25 -17.30
CA MET A 134 -6.88 7.01 -16.11
C MET A 134 -6.89 8.23 -15.18
N LEU A 135 -6.63 9.44 -15.72
CA LEU A 135 -6.64 10.69 -14.95
C LEU A 135 -8.02 10.94 -14.32
N TYR A 136 -9.10 10.70 -15.06
CA TYR A 136 -10.46 10.81 -14.53
C TYR A 136 -10.74 9.81 -13.41
N SER A 137 -10.30 8.55 -13.56
CA SER A 137 -10.43 7.50 -12.55
C SER A 137 -9.69 7.88 -11.26
N ILE A 138 -8.45 8.37 -11.36
CA ILE A 138 -7.65 8.88 -10.23
C ILE A 138 -8.39 10.01 -9.52
N PHE A 139 -8.83 11.03 -10.26
CA PHE A 139 -9.52 12.18 -9.67
C PHE A 139 -10.82 11.76 -8.95
N ARG A 140 -11.60 10.88 -9.57
CA ARG A 140 -12.83 10.35 -8.98
C ARG A 140 -12.54 9.60 -7.67
N LYS A 141 -11.56 8.68 -7.67
CA LYS A 141 -11.20 7.92 -6.47
C LYS A 141 -10.68 8.83 -5.36
N TYR A 142 -9.84 9.80 -5.71
CA TYR A 142 -9.35 10.80 -4.76
C TYR A 142 -10.51 11.57 -4.11
N ARG A 143 -11.48 12.04 -4.91
CA ARG A 143 -12.68 12.71 -4.38
C ARG A 143 -13.54 11.81 -3.50
N GLU A 144 -13.73 10.55 -3.88
CA GLU A 144 -14.45 9.57 -3.07
C GLU A 144 -13.78 9.36 -1.70
N GLN A 145 -12.45 9.42 -1.63
CA GLN A 145 -11.74 9.33 -0.36
C GLN A 145 -11.84 10.62 0.47
N MET A 146 -11.68 11.79 -0.16
CA MET A 146 -11.81 13.07 0.54
C MET A 146 -13.21 13.26 1.13
N ALA A 147 -14.26 12.94 0.37
CA ALA A 147 -15.63 13.03 0.87
C ALA A 147 -15.87 12.14 2.11
N ARG A 148 -15.28 10.94 2.14
CA ARG A 148 -15.34 10.10 3.35
C ARG A 148 -14.63 10.72 4.54
N LEU A 149 -13.50 11.40 4.33
CA LEU A 149 -12.78 12.07 5.41
C LEU A 149 -13.59 13.24 5.97
N ASP A 150 -14.29 13.98 5.10
CA ASP A 150 -15.18 15.07 5.49
C ASP A 150 -16.43 14.58 6.26
N ASP A 151 -16.94 13.39 5.94
CA ASP A 151 -18.07 12.78 6.68
C ASP A 151 -17.71 12.37 8.13
N PHE A 152 -16.42 12.32 8.49
CA PHE A 152 -15.94 12.01 9.84
C PHE A 152 -15.36 13.21 10.61
N ALA A 153 -15.43 14.42 10.03
CA ALA A 153 -14.95 15.68 10.61
C ALA A 153 -16.11 16.53 11.15
#